data_AF-A0A353BSI0-F1
#
_entry.id   AF-A0A353BSI0-F1
#
_cell.length_a   1.000
_cell.length_b   1.000
_cell.length_c   1.000
_cell.angle_alpha   90.00
_cell.angle_beta   90.00
_cell.angle_gamma   90.00
#
_symmetry.space_group_name_H-M   'P 1'
#
loop_
_entity.id
_entity.type
_entity.pdbx_description
1 polymer ?
#
loop_
_entity_poly.entity_id
_entity_poly.type
_entity_poly.pdbx_seq_one_letter_code
_entity_poly.pdbx_strand_id
1 'polypeptide(L)'
;ATYEKAHPKLYDELNANKYQVTDIPGLLRTLEELKEFADLGFYNKDFMTANYDDGYKVMAEGKAAMFMAGLGWREQMDQLYPGKGSNIGFFIMPWDDNQILNVNPAGNARFGNKKSKHVKEILQYFRFLTRHDILQMRQDQDPLTLILNWPEIPSRYPTDIQALFKNSKQGTVMQYGVKYIDSQWMDVGKDIEAMYAGALTPKQVVNNIQKRRIEQATLQKDPYWVKK
;
A
#
# COMPACT_ATOMS: atom_id res chain seq x y z
N ALA A 1 -10.48 -1.74 -1.72
CA ALA A 1 -11.53 -1.53 -2.74
C ALA A 1 -12.44 -2.74 -2.95
N THR A 2 -11.94 -3.96 -3.07
CA THR A 2 -12.74 -5.17 -3.33
C THR A 2 -13.90 -5.35 -2.35
N TYR A 3 -13.62 -5.22 -1.06
CA TYR A 3 -14.62 -5.39 -0.01
C TYR A 3 -15.77 -4.38 -0.12
N GLU A 4 -15.48 -3.13 -0.51
CA GLU A 4 -16.49 -2.08 -0.73
C GLU A 4 -17.38 -2.40 -1.94
N LYS A 5 -16.85 -3.08 -2.97
CA LYS A 5 -17.65 -3.58 -4.10
C LYS A 5 -18.58 -4.72 -3.67
N ALA A 6 -18.11 -5.62 -2.80
CA ALA A 6 -18.89 -6.74 -2.29
C ALA A 6 -19.97 -6.27 -1.29
N HIS A 7 -19.69 -5.22 -0.52
CA HIS A 7 -20.59 -4.60 0.45
C HIS A 7 -20.59 -3.08 0.25
N PRO A 8 -21.53 -2.54 -0.54
CA PRO A 8 -21.63 -1.10 -0.75
C PRO A 8 -21.79 -0.33 0.57
N LYS A 9 -21.03 0.76 0.76
CA LYS A 9 -20.96 1.58 1.99
C LYS A 9 -20.26 0.90 3.18
N LEU A 10 -19.51 -0.19 2.94
CA LEU A 10 -18.78 -0.88 4.00
C LEU A 10 -17.88 0.07 4.78
N TYR A 11 -17.14 0.97 4.12
CA TYR A 11 -16.24 1.89 4.81
C TYR A 11 -16.99 2.88 5.71
N ASP A 12 -18.15 3.38 5.28
CA ASP A 12 -19.00 4.24 6.09
C ASP A 12 -19.55 3.49 7.31
N GLU A 13 -20.00 2.25 7.12
CA GLU A 13 -20.54 1.42 8.20
C GLU A 13 -19.46 1.02 9.20
N LEU A 14 -18.27 0.64 8.72
CA LEU A 14 -17.10 0.43 9.56
C LEU A 14 -16.80 1.70 10.36
N ASN A 15 -16.74 2.87 9.72
CA ASN A 15 -16.42 4.16 10.36
C ASN A 15 -17.49 4.67 11.34
N ALA A 16 -18.72 4.20 11.18
CA ALA A 16 -19.84 4.48 12.09
C ALA A 16 -20.02 3.37 13.15
N ASN A 17 -19.09 2.42 13.24
CA ASN A 17 -19.14 1.26 14.15
C ASN A 17 -20.42 0.41 13.99
N LYS A 18 -21.01 0.37 12.78
CA LYS A 18 -22.18 -0.44 12.42
C LYS A 18 -21.83 -1.80 11.85
N TYR A 19 -20.56 -1.99 11.51
CA TYR A 19 -20.00 -3.23 10.99
C TYR A 19 -18.61 -3.42 11.60
N GLN A 20 -18.17 -4.67 11.78
CA GLN A 20 -16.85 -4.99 12.32
C GLN A 20 -15.94 -5.54 11.22
N VAL A 21 -14.62 -5.34 11.33
CA VAL A 21 -13.69 -5.90 10.34
C VAL A 21 -13.64 -7.42 10.40
N THR A 22 -13.97 -8.01 11.55
CA THR A 22 -14.12 -9.46 11.74
C THR A 22 -15.24 -10.07 10.93
N ASP A 23 -16.21 -9.25 10.51
CA ASP A 23 -17.39 -9.72 9.79
C ASP A 23 -17.19 -9.64 8.27
N ILE A 24 -16.07 -9.09 7.78
CA ILE A 24 -15.73 -8.97 6.36
C ILE A 24 -15.16 -10.31 5.87
N PRO A 25 -15.91 -11.14 5.12
CA PRO A 25 -15.44 -12.48 4.76
C PRO A 25 -14.21 -12.42 3.84
N GLY A 26 -14.18 -11.43 2.94
CA GLY A 26 -13.07 -11.24 2.01
C GLY A 26 -11.75 -10.89 2.68
N LEU A 27 -11.78 -10.21 3.84
CA LEU A 27 -10.56 -9.91 4.61
C LEU A 27 -9.95 -11.18 5.21
N LEU A 28 -10.79 -12.04 5.78
CA LEU A 28 -10.35 -13.35 6.26
C LEU A 28 -9.81 -14.20 5.11
N ARG A 29 -10.56 -14.27 4.00
CA ARG A 29 -10.16 -15.04 2.81
C ARG A 29 -8.82 -14.60 2.25
N THR A 30 -8.57 -13.29 2.16
CA THR A 30 -7.27 -12.73 1.72
C THR A 30 -6.12 -13.26 2.58
N LEU A 31 -6.29 -13.31 3.91
CA LEU A 31 -5.25 -13.81 4.82
C LEU A 31 -5.10 -15.34 4.75
N GLU A 32 -6.20 -16.07 4.52
CA GLU A 32 -6.17 -17.51 4.28
C GLU A 32 -5.41 -17.84 2.99
N GLU A 33 -5.69 -17.13 1.89
CA GLU A 33 -5.00 -17.29 0.60
C GLU A 33 -3.50 -16.92 0.70
N LEU A 34 -3.16 -15.84 1.42
CA LEU A 34 -1.77 -15.48 1.67
C LEU A 34 -1.03 -16.59 2.43
N LYS A 35 -1.66 -17.16 3.46
CA LYS A 35 -1.10 -18.28 4.21
C LYS A 35 -0.99 -19.54 3.35
N GLU A 36 -2.02 -19.88 2.59
CA GLU A 36 -2.01 -21.02 1.68
C GLU A 36 -0.89 -20.89 0.64
N PHE A 37 -0.70 -19.70 0.07
CA PHE A 37 0.38 -19.42 -0.89
C PHE A 37 1.77 -19.70 -0.29
N ALA A 38 1.96 -19.36 0.99
CA ALA A 38 3.18 -19.69 1.74
C ALA A 38 3.30 -21.19 2.01
N ASP A 39 2.23 -21.83 2.49
CA ASP A 39 2.20 -23.26 2.85
C ASP A 39 2.42 -24.16 1.61
N LEU A 40 1.96 -23.73 0.43
CA LEU A 40 2.20 -24.38 -0.86
C LEU A 40 3.63 -24.16 -1.40
N GLY A 41 4.43 -23.30 -0.76
CA GLY A 41 5.81 -23.03 -1.15
C GLY A 41 5.96 -22.17 -2.39
N PHE A 42 4.98 -21.31 -2.69
CA PHE A 42 5.05 -20.41 -3.84
C PHE A 42 5.92 -19.15 -3.58
N TYR A 43 6.22 -18.84 -2.32
CA TYR A 43 7.29 -17.90 -1.99
C TYR A 43 8.68 -18.57 -2.07
N ASN A 44 9.74 -17.76 -2.17
CA ASN A 44 11.11 -18.24 -2.03
C ASN A 44 11.34 -18.84 -0.62
N LYS A 45 12.25 -19.81 -0.49
CA LYS A 45 12.47 -20.56 0.78
C LYS A 45 12.80 -19.65 1.97
N ASP A 46 13.41 -18.51 1.71
CA ASP A 46 13.90 -17.51 2.65
C ASP A 46 13.06 -16.22 2.64
N PHE A 47 11.79 -16.28 2.18
CA PHE A 47 10.94 -15.10 2.02
C PHE A 47 10.77 -14.26 3.30
N MET A 48 10.80 -14.90 4.47
CA MET A 48 10.70 -14.22 5.77
C MET A 48 11.89 -13.31 6.08
N THR A 49 13.02 -13.50 5.40
CA THR A 49 14.24 -12.69 5.57
C THR A 49 14.65 -11.97 4.30
N ALA A 50 13.87 -12.11 3.22
CA ALA A 50 14.16 -11.48 1.94
C ALA A 50 13.91 -9.97 2.01
N ASN A 51 14.80 -9.18 1.42
CA ASN A 51 14.60 -7.73 1.33
C ASN A 51 13.99 -7.34 -0.01
N TYR A 52 13.31 -6.19 0.00
CA TYR A 52 12.65 -5.66 -1.19
C TYR A 52 13.61 -5.45 -2.37
N ASP A 53 14.82 -4.96 -2.12
CA ASP A 53 15.82 -4.66 -3.15
C ASP A 53 16.46 -5.93 -3.74
N ASP A 54 16.48 -7.04 -2.99
CA ASP A 54 16.97 -8.34 -3.51
C ASP A 54 16.10 -8.83 -4.68
N GLY A 55 14.83 -8.41 -4.70
CA GLY A 55 13.87 -8.71 -5.76
C GLY A 55 14.35 -8.25 -7.14
N TYR A 56 15.11 -7.15 -7.26
CA TYR A 56 15.57 -6.63 -8.55
C TYR A 56 16.42 -7.67 -9.28
N LYS A 57 17.39 -8.24 -8.55
CA LYS A 57 18.29 -9.26 -9.09
C LYS A 57 17.53 -10.55 -9.39
N VAL A 58 16.68 -11.00 -8.45
CA VAL A 58 15.92 -12.26 -8.58
C VAL A 58 15.03 -12.25 -9.82
N MET A 59 14.32 -11.14 -10.07
CA MET A 59 13.50 -10.97 -11.27
C MET A 59 14.33 -10.85 -12.54
N ALA A 60 15.42 -10.06 -12.52
CA ALA A 60 16.30 -9.89 -13.68
C ALA A 60 17.00 -11.18 -14.13
N GLU A 61 17.31 -12.07 -13.18
CA GLU A 61 17.87 -13.41 -13.41
C GLU A 61 16.79 -14.45 -13.78
N GLY A 62 15.50 -14.09 -13.76
CA GLY A 62 14.40 -15.00 -14.08
C GLY A 62 14.16 -16.09 -13.03
N LYS A 63 14.60 -15.86 -11.78
CA LYS A 63 14.46 -16.82 -10.66
C LYS A 63 13.12 -16.74 -9.95
N ALA A 64 12.35 -15.67 -10.17
CA ALA A 64 10.97 -15.55 -9.77
C ALA A 64 10.10 -15.12 -10.96
N ALA A 65 8.87 -15.59 -11.00
CA ALA A 65 7.90 -15.24 -12.03
C ALA A 65 7.09 -13.99 -11.68
N MET A 66 6.87 -13.74 -10.38
CA MET A 66 6.05 -12.64 -9.88
C MET A 66 6.73 -11.99 -8.67
N PHE A 67 6.54 -10.69 -8.53
CA PHE A 67 7.02 -9.91 -7.39
C PHE A 67 6.00 -8.83 -7.03
N MET A 68 5.75 -8.62 -5.74
CA MET A 68 4.85 -7.58 -5.27
C MET A 68 5.61 -6.26 -5.16
N ALA A 69 5.29 -5.31 -6.03
CA ALA A 69 6.03 -4.06 -6.13
C ALA A 69 5.13 -2.84 -6.40
N GLY A 70 5.67 -1.65 -6.09
CA GLY A 70 5.09 -0.40 -6.56
C GLY A 70 5.34 -0.20 -8.05
N LEU A 71 4.55 0.68 -8.69
CA LEU A 71 4.57 0.86 -10.15
C LEU A 71 5.94 1.29 -10.71
N GLY A 72 6.71 2.12 -10.01
CA GLY A 72 8.04 2.57 -10.45
C GLY A 72 9.14 1.51 -10.30
N TRP A 73 8.86 0.39 -9.63
CA TRP A 73 9.87 -0.63 -9.35
C TRP A 73 10.46 -1.25 -10.61
N ARG A 74 9.63 -1.48 -11.65
CA ARG A 74 10.12 -2.01 -12.93
C ARG A 74 11.14 -1.10 -13.58
N GLU A 75 10.91 0.22 -13.53
CA GLU A 75 11.81 1.21 -14.13
C GLU A 75 13.14 1.27 -13.36
N GLN A 76 13.08 1.17 -12.03
CA GLN A 76 14.29 1.03 -11.20
C GLN A 76 15.04 -0.27 -11.50
N MET A 77 14.31 -1.38 -11.67
CA MET A 77 14.89 -2.66 -12.02
C MET A 77 15.60 -2.60 -13.37
N ASP A 78 14.98 -1.98 -14.39
CA ASP A 78 15.58 -1.86 -15.73
C ASP A 78 16.79 -0.92 -15.72
N GLN A 79 16.80 0.11 -14.88
CA GLN A 79 17.99 0.94 -14.67
C GLN A 79 19.17 0.13 -14.11
N LEU A 80 18.91 -0.77 -13.14
CA LEU A 80 19.95 -1.62 -12.53
C LEU A 80 20.36 -2.78 -13.43
N TYR A 81 19.42 -3.31 -14.22
CA TYR A 81 19.59 -4.45 -15.12
C TYR A 81 19.02 -4.13 -16.52
N PRO A 82 19.77 -3.38 -17.35
CA PRO A 82 19.27 -2.85 -18.62
C PRO A 82 18.64 -3.90 -19.55
N GLY A 83 17.43 -3.60 -20.02
CA GLY A 83 16.68 -4.43 -20.97
C GLY A 83 15.92 -5.59 -20.34
N LYS A 84 15.97 -5.77 -19.02
CA LYS A 84 15.21 -6.83 -18.32
C LYS A 84 13.76 -6.41 -18.05
N GLY A 85 13.51 -5.11 -17.93
CA GLY A 85 12.19 -4.56 -17.59
C GLY A 85 11.18 -4.73 -18.72
N SER A 86 11.64 -4.79 -19.97
CA SER A 86 10.77 -4.92 -21.15
C SER A 86 9.90 -6.19 -21.15
N ASN A 87 10.32 -7.22 -20.40
CA ASN A 87 9.60 -8.48 -20.29
C ASN A 87 8.70 -8.55 -19.03
N ILE A 88 8.59 -7.47 -18.27
CA ILE A 88 7.83 -7.41 -17.02
C ILE A 88 6.52 -6.64 -17.25
N GLY A 89 5.39 -7.35 -17.08
CA GLY A 89 4.05 -6.78 -17.08
C GLY A 89 3.51 -6.49 -15.68
N PHE A 90 2.33 -5.89 -15.62
CA PHE A 90 1.61 -5.60 -14.39
C PHE A 90 0.19 -6.17 -14.43
N PHE A 91 -0.31 -6.58 -13.28
CA PHE A 91 -1.70 -6.99 -13.12
C PHE A 91 -2.16 -6.67 -11.69
N ILE A 92 -3.48 -6.69 -11.47
CA ILE A 92 -4.09 -6.44 -10.17
C ILE A 92 -3.82 -7.64 -9.25
N MET A 93 -3.37 -7.38 -8.02
CA MET A 93 -3.19 -8.42 -7.01
C MET A 93 -4.52 -9.19 -6.82
N PRO A 94 -4.55 -10.52 -7.08
CA PRO A 94 -5.79 -11.27 -7.30
C PRO A 94 -6.39 -11.84 -6.01
N TRP A 95 -5.90 -11.46 -4.83
CA TRP A 95 -6.43 -11.94 -3.54
C TRP A 95 -7.91 -11.60 -3.38
N ASP A 96 -8.70 -12.53 -2.85
CA ASP A 96 -10.16 -12.46 -2.75
C ASP A 96 -10.83 -12.15 -4.11
N ASP A 97 -10.31 -12.74 -5.19
CA ASP A 97 -10.72 -12.52 -6.58
C ASP A 97 -10.80 -11.02 -6.94
N ASN A 98 -9.82 -10.26 -6.44
CA ASN A 98 -9.80 -8.82 -6.66
C ASN A 98 -9.52 -8.47 -8.13
N GLN A 99 -10.48 -7.77 -8.74
CA GLN A 99 -10.40 -7.19 -10.09
C GLN A 99 -10.40 -5.65 -10.07
N ILE A 100 -10.16 -5.03 -8.91
CA ILE A 100 -10.15 -3.59 -8.72
C ILE A 100 -8.73 -3.10 -8.46
N LEU A 101 -8.32 -2.10 -9.23
CA LEU A 101 -7.08 -1.40 -8.98
C LEU A 101 -7.22 -0.59 -7.68
N ASN A 102 -6.47 -1.01 -6.67
CA ASN A 102 -6.45 -0.34 -5.38
C ASN A 102 -5.65 0.96 -5.46
N VAL A 103 -6.27 2.08 -5.09
CA VAL A 103 -5.67 3.41 -5.10
C VAL A 103 -5.55 3.93 -3.67
N ASN A 104 -4.33 4.30 -3.27
CA ASN A 104 -4.11 5.09 -2.06
C ASN A 104 -4.00 6.56 -2.45
N PRO A 105 -4.98 7.42 -2.12
CA PRO A 105 -4.98 8.83 -2.49
C PRO A 105 -4.06 9.68 -1.59
N ALA A 106 -2.94 9.12 -1.14
CA ALA A 106 -1.94 9.79 -0.31
C ALA A 106 -0.65 10.04 -1.11
N GLY A 107 -0.02 11.18 -0.87
CA GLY A 107 1.29 11.54 -1.44
C GLY A 107 2.28 11.91 -0.34
N ASN A 108 3.57 11.91 -0.69
CA ASN A 108 4.62 12.31 0.25
C ASN A 108 4.42 13.76 0.70
N ALA A 109 4.26 13.96 2.00
CA ALA A 109 4.09 15.28 2.61
C ALA A 109 5.32 15.67 3.43
N ARG A 110 5.62 16.97 3.45
CA ARG A 110 6.62 17.58 4.35
C ARG A 110 5.87 18.47 5.33
N PHE A 111 6.14 18.31 6.62
CA PHE A 111 5.49 19.09 7.68
C PHE A 111 6.52 19.99 8.38
N GLY A 112 6.12 21.23 8.62
CA GLY A 112 6.91 22.21 9.36
C GLY A 112 6.32 22.48 10.73
N ASN A 113 7.13 22.44 11.79
CA ASN A 113 6.65 22.76 13.13
C ASN A 113 6.43 24.28 13.29
N LYS A 114 5.18 24.70 13.49
CA LYS A 114 4.81 26.11 13.71
C LYS A 114 5.47 26.76 14.93
N LYS A 115 5.94 25.97 15.90
CA LYS A 115 6.65 26.42 17.10
C LYS A 115 8.17 26.49 16.93
N SER A 116 8.69 26.19 15.74
CA SER A 116 10.12 26.26 15.46
C SER A 116 10.63 27.71 15.57
N LYS A 117 11.89 27.89 16.00
CA LYS A 117 12.58 29.17 15.88
C LYS A 117 12.98 29.52 14.43
N HIS A 118 12.83 28.58 13.50
CA HIS A 118 13.22 28.68 12.09
C HIS A 118 12.04 28.60 11.11
N VAL A 119 10.87 29.15 11.47
CA VAL A 119 9.67 29.07 10.61
C VAL A 119 9.90 29.72 9.25
N LYS A 120 10.66 30.83 9.18
CA LYS A 120 10.94 31.52 7.92
C LYS A 120 11.77 30.66 6.96
N GLU A 121 12.79 29.99 7.47
CA GLU A 121 13.69 29.12 6.72
C GLU A 121 12.98 27.85 6.27
N ILE A 122 12.10 27.27 7.11
CA ILE A 122 11.25 26.13 6.74
C ILE A 122 10.38 26.50 5.53
N LEU A 123 9.73 27.67 5.56
CA LEU A 123 8.91 28.14 4.43
C LEU A 123 9.75 28.42 3.18
N GLN A 124 10.95 28.97 3.32
CA GLN A 124 11.89 29.14 2.20
C GLN A 124 12.29 27.78 1.59
N TYR A 125 12.58 26.79 2.44
CA TYR A 125 12.90 25.44 2.00
C TYR A 125 11.72 24.78 1.27
N PHE A 126 10.49 24.93 1.77
CA PHE A 126 9.31 24.43 1.08
C PHE A 126 9.13 25.09 -0.29
N ARG A 127 9.29 26.41 -0.39
CA ARG A 127 9.25 27.12 -1.69
C ARG A 127 10.31 26.61 -2.65
N PHE A 128 11.52 26.33 -2.16
CA PHE A 128 12.59 25.75 -2.96
C PHE A 128 12.21 24.35 -3.48
N LEU A 129 11.72 23.48 -2.60
CA LEU A 129 11.29 22.12 -2.97
C LEU A 129 10.15 22.09 -3.99
N THR A 130 9.29 23.10 -4.00
CA THR A 130 8.15 23.21 -4.92
C THR A 130 8.48 23.97 -6.21
N ARG A 131 9.74 24.36 -6.45
CA ARG A 131 10.12 24.95 -7.74
C ARG A 131 10.02 23.89 -8.83
N HIS A 132 9.53 24.29 -10.00
CA HIS A 132 9.37 23.39 -11.14
C HIS A 132 10.67 22.65 -11.50
N ASP A 133 11.81 23.35 -11.57
CA ASP A 133 13.09 22.72 -11.91
C ASP A 133 13.57 21.71 -10.85
N ILE A 134 13.27 21.95 -9.58
CA ILE A 134 13.60 21.03 -8.49
C ILE A 134 12.69 19.80 -8.50
N LEU A 135 11.40 19.98 -8.78
CA LEU A 135 10.44 18.89 -8.91
C LEU A 135 10.74 18.02 -10.13
N GLN A 136 11.03 18.64 -11.29
CA GLN A 136 11.40 17.94 -12.52
C GLN A 136 12.70 17.15 -12.30
N MET A 137 13.73 17.79 -11.74
CA MET A 137 14.99 17.12 -11.40
C MET A 137 14.78 15.92 -10.46
N ARG A 138 13.93 16.08 -9.44
CA ARG A 138 13.59 14.97 -8.54
C ARG A 138 12.95 13.80 -9.27
N GLN A 139 11.99 14.06 -10.16
CA GLN A 139 11.34 13.00 -10.94
C GLN A 139 12.33 12.33 -11.90
N ASP A 140 13.16 13.12 -12.58
CA ASP A 140 14.12 12.63 -13.58
C ASP A 140 15.19 11.72 -12.96
N GLN A 141 15.65 12.05 -11.74
CA GLN A 141 16.72 11.32 -11.05
C GLN A 141 16.25 10.07 -10.28
N ASP A 142 14.95 9.94 -10.02
CA ASP A 142 14.40 8.81 -9.27
C ASP A 142 13.45 7.99 -10.16
N PRO A 143 13.86 6.80 -10.65
CA PRO A 143 13.00 5.97 -11.49
C PRO A 143 11.76 5.45 -10.75
N LEU A 144 11.77 5.39 -9.41
CA LEU A 144 10.59 5.01 -8.63
C LEU A 144 9.51 6.09 -8.67
N THR A 145 9.89 7.36 -8.85
CA THR A 145 8.96 8.49 -8.93
C THR A 145 8.43 8.63 -10.35
N LEU A 146 7.34 7.92 -10.66
CA LEU A 146 6.66 8.02 -11.97
C LEU A 146 5.73 9.23 -12.07
N ILE A 147 5.26 9.77 -10.95
CA ILE A 147 4.36 10.93 -10.91
C ILE A 147 4.63 11.76 -9.67
N LEU A 148 4.36 13.06 -9.77
CA LEU A 148 4.30 13.97 -8.64
C LEU A 148 2.88 14.54 -8.54
N ASN A 149 2.48 14.96 -7.33
CA ASN A 149 1.22 15.65 -7.08
C ASN A 149 1.25 17.12 -7.54
N TRP A 150 1.90 17.38 -8.67
CA TRP A 150 2.15 18.68 -9.30
C TRP A 150 1.81 18.54 -10.78
N PRO A 151 0.60 18.93 -11.23
CA PRO A 151 0.12 18.68 -12.60
C PRO A 151 0.99 19.28 -13.71
N GLU A 152 1.76 20.33 -13.41
CA GLU A 152 2.71 20.94 -14.33
C GLU A 152 3.95 20.07 -14.61
N ILE A 153 4.19 19.04 -13.79
CA ILE A 153 5.23 18.03 -14.01
C ILE A 153 4.55 16.78 -14.61
N PRO A 154 4.75 16.48 -15.90
CA PRO A 154 4.09 15.36 -16.55
C PRO A 154 4.41 14.03 -15.87
N SER A 155 3.42 13.14 -15.77
CA SER A 155 3.69 11.76 -15.34
C SER A 155 4.58 11.05 -16.35
N ARG A 156 5.49 10.20 -15.88
CA ARG A 156 6.31 9.29 -16.67
C ARG A 156 5.75 7.87 -16.70
N TYR A 157 4.45 7.71 -16.47
CA TYR A 157 3.83 6.39 -16.53
C TYR A 157 4.04 5.79 -17.92
N PRO A 158 4.65 4.59 -18.02
CA PRO A 158 4.73 3.86 -19.28
C PRO A 158 3.33 3.54 -19.84
N THR A 159 3.23 3.32 -21.14
CA THR A 159 1.96 3.16 -21.85
C THR A 159 1.11 1.99 -21.35
N ASP A 160 1.75 0.92 -20.88
CA ASP A 160 1.07 -0.25 -20.31
C ASP A 160 0.50 0.03 -18.92
N ILE A 161 1.19 0.81 -18.07
CA ILE A 161 0.62 1.30 -16.80
C ILE A 161 -0.55 2.26 -17.07
N GLN A 162 -0.43 3.15 -18.05
CA GLN A 162 -1.55 4.02 -18.45
C GLN A 162 -2.75 3.19 -18.93
N ALA A 163 -2.51 2.12 -19.70
CA ALA A 163 -3.55 1.21 -20.15
C ALA A 163 -4.21 0.47 -18.97
N LEU A 164 -3.42 0.01 -17.99
CA LEU A 164 -3.93 -0.60 -16.76
C LEU A 164 -4.89 0.37 -16.04
N PHE A 165 -4.49 1.63 -15.86
CA PHE A 165 -5.32 2.65 -15.21
C PHE A 165 -6.61 2.96 -15.96
N LYS A 166 -6.53 3.06 -17.29
CA LYS A 166 -7.67 3.34 -18.15
C LYS A 166 -8.69 2.18 -18.14
N ASN A 167 -8.20 0.95 -18.11
CA ASN A 167 -9.04 -0.24 -18.29
C ASN A 167 -9.50 -0.85 -16.96
N SER A 168 -8.93 -0.44 -15.83
CA SER A 168 -9.30 -0.97 -14.51
C SER A 168 -10.31 -0.09 -13.82
N LYS A 169 -11.29 -0.73 -13.16
CA LYS A 169 -12.06 -0.05 -12.12
C LYS A 169 -11.10 0.29 -10.97
N GLN A 170 -11.21 1.51 -10.45
CA GLN A 170 -10.38 1.98 -9.35
C GLN A 170 -11.20 2.07 -8.07
N GLY A 171 -10.56 1.87 -6.93
CA GLY A 171 -11.20 2.14 -5.65
C GLY A 171 -10.19 2.36 -4.53
N THR A 172 -10.64 3.09 -3.51
CA THR A 172 -9.80 3.48 -2.38
C THR A 172 -9.41 2.25 -1.54
N VAL A 173 -8.16 2.23 -1.07
CA VAL A 173 -7.69 1.22 -0.10
C VAL A 173 -8.37 1.40 1.25
N MET A 174 -8.63 0.28 1.94
CA MET A 174 -9.21 0.28 3.29
C MET A 174 -8.32 1.06 4.28
N GLN A 175 -7.01 0.99 4.10
CA GLN A 175 -6.03 1.75 4.87
C GLN A 175 -6.38 3.24 4.97
N TYR A 176 -6.76 3.85 3.84
CA TYR A 176 -7.13 5.26 3.78
C TYR A 176 -8.60 5.50 4.14
N GLY A 177 -9.50 4.63 3.63
CA GLY A 177 -10.94 4.83 3.75
C GLY A 177 -11.54 4.52 5.12
N VAL A 178 -10.84 3.75 5.96
CA VAL A 178 -11.36 3.28 7.25
C VAL A 178 -10.51 3.77 8.41
N LYS A 179 -11.17 4.42 9.37
CA LYS A 179 -10.57 4.90 10.62
C LYS A 179 -9.87 3.78 11.37
N TYR A 180 -8.72 4.12 11.94
CA TYR A 180 -7.91 3.27 12.82
C TYR A 180 -7.34 2.01 12.15
N ILE A 181 -7.25 1.99 10.81
CA ILE A 181 -6.53 0.94 10.06
C ILE A 181 -5.09 1.38 9.77
N ASP A 182 -4.89 2.56 9.18
CA ASP A 182 -3.55 3.08 8.82
C ASP A 182 -2.58 3.16 10.00
N SER A 183 -3.07 3.65 11.14
CA SER A 183 -2.31 3.82 12.39
C SER A 183 -1.78 2.52 12.99
N GLN A 184 -2.31 1.36 12.60
CA GLN A 184 -1.85 0.05 13.05
C GLN A 184 -1.11 -0.73 11.96
N TRP A 185 -0.78 -0.09 10.83
CA TRP A 185 -0.12 -0.73 9.68
C TRP A 185 1.07 -1.64 10.07
N MET A 186 1.98 -1.12 10.89
CA MET A 186 3.17 -1.88 11.30
C MET A 186 2.84 -3.11 12.13
N ASP A 187 1.81 -3.04 12.97
CA ASP A 187 1.42 -4.17 13.81
C ASP A 187 0.62 -5.22 13.03
N VAL A 188 -0.10 -4.81 11.99
CA VAL A 188 -0.70 -5.75 11.02
C VAL A 188 0.39 -6.51 10.27
N GLY A 189 1.47 -5.84 9.85
CA GLY A 189 2.63 -6.50 9.23
C GLY A 189 3.22 -7.58 10.13
N LYS A 190 3.47 -7.26 11.41
CA LYS A 190 3.97 -8.24 12.41
C LYS A 190 3.00 -9.41 12.62
N ASP A 191 1.69 -9.15 12.65
CA ASP A 191 0.71 -10.22 12.80
C ASP A 191 0.72 -11.17 11.58
N ILE A 192 0.91 -10.64 10.37
CA ILE A 192 1.06 -11.43 9.14
C ILE A 192 2.38 -12.23 9.17
N GLU A 193 3.49 -11.64 9.61
CA GLU A 193 4.75 -12.36 9.79
C GLU A 193 4.60 -13.51 10.81
N ALA A 194 3.94 -13.24 11.94
CA ALA A 194 3.63 -14.26 12.95
C ALA A 194 2.69 -15.34 12.41
N MET A 195 1.78 -14.99 11.50
CA MET A 195 0.93 -15.95 10.80
C MET A 195 1.74 -16.88 9.90
N TYR A 196 2.69 -16.34 9.13
CA TYR A 196 3.60 -17.17 8.32
C TYR A 196 4.50 -18.04 9.18
N ALA A 197 4.91 -17.58 10.36
CA ALA A 197 5.65 -18.38 11.34
C ALA A 197 4.78 -19.44 12.06
N GLY A 198 3.47 -19.49 11.81
CA GLY A 198 2.53 -20.41 12.44
C GLY A 198 2.12 -20.05 13.87
N ALA A 199 2.54 -18.89 14.38
CA ALA A 199 2.17 -18.41 15.71
C ALA A 199 0.75 -17.83 15.76
N LEU A 200 0.24 -17.33 14.63
CA LEU A 200 -1.13 -16.84 14.48
C LEU A 200 -1.86 -17.54 13.33
N THR A 201 -3.17 -17.69 13.49
CA THR A 201 -4.08 -18.05 12.41
C THR A 201 -4.57 -16.79 11.68
N PRO A 202 -5.00 -16.89 10.41
CA PRO A 202 -5.64 -15.78 9.68
C PRO A 202 -6.75 -15.08 10.50
N LYS A 203 -7.60 -15.87 11.16
CA LYS A 203 -8.68 -15.34 12.01
C LYS A 203 -8.17 -14.54 13.21
N GLN A 204 -7.07 -14.97 13.84
CA GLN A 204 -6.47 -14.20 14.93
C GLN A 204 -5.87 -12.88 14.45
N VAL A 205 -5.29 -12.83 13.25
CA VAL A 205 -4.82 -11.57 12.64
C VAL A 205 -6.00 -10.61 12.45
N VAL A 206 -7.14 -11.05 11.90
CA VAL A 206 -8.34 -10.20 11.76
C VAL A 206 -8.85 -9.72 13.11
N ASN A 207 -8.88 -10.60 14.11
CA ASN A 207 -9.30 -10.24 15.47
C ASN A 207 -8.37 -9.19 16.10
N ASN A 208 -7.05 -9.30 15.89
CA ASN A 208 -6.08 -8.32 16.37
C ASN A 208 -6.31 -6.94 15.72
N ILE A 209 -6.62 -6.91 14.42
CA ILE A 209 -6.96 -5.67 13.72
C ILE A 209 -8.16 -5.00 14.39
N GLN A 210 -9.25 -5.74 14.60
CA GLN A 210 -10.47 -5.22 15.22
C GLN A 210 -10.23 -4.76 16.66
N LYS A 211 -9.48 -5.52 17.45
CA LYS A 211 -9.13 -5.17 18.82
C LYS A 211 -8.40 -3.83 18.88
N ARG A 212 -7.32 -3.67 18.11
CA ARG A 212 -6.56 -2.41 18.05
C ARG A 212 -7.43 -1.26 17.53
N ARG A 213 -8.35 -1.53 16.61
CA ARG A 213 -9.31 -0.55 16.10
C ARG A 213 -10.20 0.02 17.23
N ILE A 214 -10.74 -0.85 18.09
CA ILE A 214 -11.56 -0.47 19.25
C ILE A 214 -10.74 0.31 20.27
N GLU A 215 -9.52 -0.15 20.57
CA GLU A 215 -8.61 0.52 21.52
C GLU A 215 -8.31 1.94 21.06
N GLN A 216 -7.94 2.14 19.80
CA GLN A 216 -7.66 3.45 19.24
C GLN A 216 -8.89 4.36 19.18
N ALA A 217 -10.06 3.84 18.77
CA ALA A 217 -11.30 4.61 18.78
C ALA A 217 -11.66 5.09 20.19
N THR A 218 -11.46 4.23 21.21
CA THR A 218 -11.67 4.56 22.62
C THR A 218 -10.71 5.64 23.10
N LEU A 219 -9.41 5.50 22.80
CA LEU A 219 -8.37 6.48 23.16
C LEU A 219 -8.65 7.86 22.55
N GLN A 220 -9.12 7.88 21.30
CA GLN A 220 -9.45 9.11 20.57
C GLN A 220 -10.83 9.67 20.93
N LYS A 221 -11.58 8.98 21.81
CA LYS A 221 -12.95 9.33 22.19
C LYS A 221 -13.89 9.48 20.98
N ASP A 222 -13.82 8.57 20.01
CA ASP A 222 -14.66 8.64 18.81
C ASP A 222 -16.16 8.53 19.16
N PRO A 223 -17.01 9.47 18.72
CA PRO A 223 -18.43 9.48 19.06
C PRO A 223 -19.21 8.23 18.60
N TYR A 224 -18.70 7.45 17.64
CA TYR A 224 -19.33 6.19 17.21
C TYR A 224 -18.95 4.98 18.08
N TRP A 225 -17.90 5.08 18.91
CA TRP A 225 -17.46 4.00 19.83
C TRP A 225 -17.75 4.31 21.30
N VAL A 226 -17.78 5.59 21.67
CA VAL A 226 -17.91 6.03 23.07
C VAL A 226 -19.37 6.35 23.44
N LYS A 227 -20.30 6.21 22.49
CA LYS A 227 -21.74 6.29 22.80
C LYS A 227 -22.10 5.13 23.72
N LYS A 228 -22.22 5.49 25.01
CA LYS A 228 -22.87 4.73 26.07
C LYS A 228 -24.35 4.52 25.76
#